data_AF-A0AA37HVT8-F1
#
_entry.id   AF-A0AA37HVT8-F1
#
_cell.length_a   1.000
_cell.length_b   1.000
_cell.length_c   1.000
_cell.angle_alpha   90.00
_cell.angle_beta   90.00
_cell.angle_gamma   90.00
#
_symmetry.space_group_name_H-M   'P 1'
#
loop_
_entity.id
_entity.type
_entity.pdbx_description
1 polymer ?
#
loop_
_entity_poly.entity_id
_entity_poly.type
_entity_poly.pdbx_seq_one_letter_code
_entity_poly.pdbx_strand_id
1 'polypeptide(L)'
;MNEKVQSTLKSSETEDWLDYHFVRPLSYYCAVGFAKLGVHPNMVTIMSMIIGAASTYFYAHGCYYYEGMEGLVYNLIAIFLLIWADIYDCTDGQLARMTGKKSQMGRILDGAAGFVWFVPIYLGLVYRFYNYHDIEFSWLDIDNTMDNTYIATGVVFVLALISGFLGMGGQQRLADYYIQIHLFFLKGEKGSELDNSAQQQKLYDETPWKGNLIWKYFLKSYVGYTKKQEKATPEFQKLMGKLKDKYGSVDKIPAEVREEIHRNSLAIMKWNGLLTFNFRSGMFFIFCLLDIPVANFLFEIIGMSLLTYYINHRHEAFCKKIAQNL
;
A
#
# COMPACT_ATOMS: atom_id res chain seq x y z
N MET A 1 8.09 -22.39 -5.96
CA MET A 1 6.67 -22.01 -6.16
C MET A 1 6.18 -22.62 -7.46
N ASN A 2 4.91 -23.04 -7.55
CA ASN A 2 4.31 -23.67 -8.74
C ASN A 2 4.32 -22.70 -9.95
N GLU A 3 4.68 -23.17 -11.15
CA GLU A 3 4.71 -22.37 -12.40
C GLU A 3 3.38 -21.66 -12.67
N LYS A 4 2.25 -22.28 -12.29
CA LYS A 4 0.91 -21.69 -12.44
C LYS A 4 0.66 -20.51 -11.50
N VAL A 5 1.31 -20.49 -10.33
CA VAL A 5 1.24 -19.33 -9.42
C VAL A 5 2.13 -18.21 -9.99
N GLN A 6 3.33 -18.55 -10.45
CA GLN A 6 4.27 -17.58 -11.03
C GLN A 6 3.68 -16.83 -12.23
N SER A 7 2.92 -17.49 -13.10
CA SER A 7 2.29 -16.85 -14.26
C SER A 7 1.22 -15.81 -13.89
N THR A 8 0.74 -15.80 -12.65
CA THR A 8 -0.26 -14.83 -12.15
C THR A 8 0.34 -13.66 -11.38
N LEU A 9 1.66 -13.68 -11.12
CA LEU A 9 2.37 -12.61 -10.41
C LEU A 9 2.70 -11.43 -11.33
N LYS A 10 2.80 -10.23 -10.75
CA LYS A 10 3.27 -9.03 -11.50
C LYS A 10 4.77 -9.14 -11.81
N SER A 11 5.60 -9.54 -10.85
CA SER A 11 7.01 -9.95 -11.05
C SER A 11 7.52 -10.63 -9.79
N SER A 12 8.29 -11.72 -9.88
CA SER A 12 8.88 -12.36 -8.70
C SER A 12 9.89 -11.47 -7.97
N GLU A 13 10.51 -10.50 -8.66
CA GLU A 13 11.54 -9.61 -8.11
C GLU A 13 10.97 -8.48 -7.25
N THR A 14 9.65 -8.27 -7.32
CA THR A 14 8.96 -7.17 -6.63
C THR A 14 8.06 -7.63 -5.50
N GLU A 15 7.85 -8.94 -5.35
CA GLU A 15 7.00 -9.49 -4.28
C GLU A 15 7.80 -9.63 -2.99
N ASP A 16 7.18 -9.24 -1.88
CA ASP A 16 7.71 -9.50 -0.56
C ASP A 16 7.84 -10.98 -0.24
N TRP A 17 8.73 -11.33 0.69
CA TRP A 17 8.97 -12.73 1.05
C TRP A 17 7.68 -13.43 1.52
N LEU A 18 6.88 -12.76 2.37
CA LEU A 18 5.61 -13.29 2.87
C LEU A 18 4.59 -13.45 1.75
N ASP A 19 4.46 -12.46 0.87
CA ASP A 19 3.57 -12.53 -0.29
C ASP A 19 3.95 -13.69 -1.20
N TYR A 20 5.23 -13.75 -1.57
CA TYR A 20 5.74 -14.75 -2.49
C TYR A 20 5.55 -16.18 -1.97
N HIS A 21 5.70 -16.42 -0.66
CA HIS A 21 5.67 -17.77 -0.10
C HIS A 21 4.30 -18.20 0.44
N PHE A 22 3.46 -17.27 0.89
CA PHE A 22 2.22 -17.58 1.61
C PHE A 22 0.98 -16.94 0.99
N VAL A 23 0.94 -15.60 0.91
CA VAL A 23 -0.28 -14.88 0.48
C VAL A 23 -0.61 -15.21 -0.97
N ARG A 24 0.35 -15.07 -1.90
CA ARG A 24 0.12 -15.27 -3.34
C ARG A 24 -0.27 -16.71 -3.71
N PRO A 25 0.34 -17.77 -3.15
CA PRO A 25 -0.15 -19.13 -3.35
C PRO A 25 -1.59 -19.32 -2.85
N LEU A 26 -1.92 -18.82 -1.66
CA LEU A 26 -3.25 -18.98 -1.09
C LEU A 26 -4.31 -18.22 -1.90
N SER A 27 -4.02 -16.97 -2.25
CA SER A 27 -4.84 -16.17 -3.15
C SER A 27 -5.05 -16.84 -4.50
N TYR A 28 -4.03 -17.54 -5.02
CA TYR A 28 -4.15 -18.23 -6.30
C TYR A 28 -5.16 -19.38 -6.21
N TYR A 29 -5.13 -20.17 -5.14
CA TYR A 29 -6.11 -21.24 -4.93
C TYR A 29 -7.53 -20.69 -4.76
N CYS A 30 -7.68 -19.58 -4.04
CA CYS A 30 -8.95 -18.85 -3.96
C CYS A 30 -9.40 -18.36 -5.35
N ALA A 31 -8.51 -17.79 -6.15
CA ALA A 31 -8.78 -17.30 -7.50
C ALA A 31 -9.23 -18.44 -8.43
N VAL A 32 -8.58 -19.61 -8.38
CA VAL A 32 -9.03 -20.80 -9.11
C VAL A 32 -10.43 -21.21 -8.68
N GLY A 33 -10.73 -21.20 -7.38
CA GLY A 33 -12.06 -21.50 -6.85
C GLY A 33 -13.12 -20.54 -7.38
N PHE A 34 -12.88 -19.24 -7.25
CA PHE A 34 -13.79 -18.20 -7.74
C PHE A 34 -13.97 -18.23 -9.26
N ALA A 35 -12.91 -18.52 -10.02
CA ALA A 35 -12.98 -18.69 -11.46
C ALA A 35 -13.92 -19.84 -11.85
N LYS A 36 -13.83 -20.99 -11.15
CA LYS A 36 -14.73 -22.13 -11.36
C LYS A 36 -16.19 -21.81 -11.03
N LEU A 37 -16.41 -20.97 -10.02
CA LEU A 37 -17.74 -20.52 -9.60
C LEU A 37 -18.29 -19.36 -10.46
N GLY A 38 -17.51 -18.85 -11.41
CA GLY A 38 -17.92 -17.73 -12.27
C GLY A 38 -17.98 -16.37 -11.56
N VAL A 39 -17.39 -16.25 -10.36
CA VAL A 39 -17.38 -15.01 -9.57
C VAL A 39 -16.58 -13.92 -10.28
N HIS A 40 -17.07 -12.69 -10.22
CA HIS A 40 -16.40 -11.53 -10.82
C HIS A 40 -15.33 -10.96 -9.86
N PRO A 41 -14.13 -10.54 -10.34
CA PRO A 41 -13.08 -9.91 -9.51
C PRO A 41 -13.60 -8.83 -8.56
N ASN A 42 -14.34 -7.85 -9.07
CA ASN A 42 -14.94 -6.78 -8.25
C ASN A 42 -15.76 -7.28 -7.04
N MET A 43 -16.38 -8.46 -7.11
CA MET A 43 -17.11 -9.03 -5.97
C MET A 43 -16.15 -9.46 -4.87
N VAL A 44 -14.99 -10.01 -5.26
CA VAL A 44 -13.93 -10.41 -4.33
C VAL A 44 -13.33 -9.16 -3.65
N THR A 45 -13.13 -8.08 -4.40
CA THR A 45 -12.71 -6.77 -3.85
C THR A 45 -13.73 -6.21 -2.84
N ILE A 46 -15.04 -6.30 -3.14
CA ILE A 46 -16.07 -5.84 -2.18
C ILE A 46 -16.09 -6.72 -0.93
N MET A 47 -15.92 -8.04 -1.07
CA MET A 47 -15.81 -8.94 0.08
C MET A 47 -14.59 -8.62 0.93
N SER A 48 -13.43 -8.35 0.32
CA SER A 48 -12.22 -7.96 1.04
C SER A 48 -12.46 -6.70 1.88
N MET A 49 -13.05 -5.66 1.27
CA MET A 49 -13.41 -4.42 1.96
C MET A 49 -14.32 -4.65 3.18
N ILE A 50 -15.37 -5.47 3.03
CA ILE A 50 -16.32 -5.76 4.12
C ILE A 50 -15.62 -6.51 5.27
N ILE A 51 -14.84 -7.54 4.95
CA ILE A 51 -14.11 -8.35 5.94
C ILE A 51 -13.10 -7.48 6.69
N GLY A 52 -12.32 -6.67 5.96
CA GLY A 52 -11.34 -5.77 6.58
C GLY A 52 -12.00 -4.71 7.46
N ALA A 53 -13.10 -4.09 7.01
CA ALA A 53 -13.85 -3.13 7.83
C ALA A 53 -14.44 -3.78 9.09
N ALA A 54 -14.92 -5.02 9.00
CA ALA A 54 -15.43 -5.77 10.16
C ALA A 54 -14.36 -6.02 11.23
N SER A 55 -13.08 -6.12 10.85
CA SER A 55 -11.97 -6.24 11.83
C SER A 55 -11.88 -5.06 12.79
N THR A 56 -12.39 -3.88 12.40
CA THR A 56 -12.39 -2.66 13.21
C THR A 56 -13.02 -2.87 14.58
N TYR A 57 -14.17 -3.54 14.65
CA TYR A 57 -14.86 -3.79 15.91
C TYR A 57 -13.96 -4.56 16.87
N PHE A 58 -13.28 -5.59 16.37
CA PHE A 58 -12.38 -6.42 17.17
C PHE A 58 -11.09 -5.69 17.56
N TYR A 59 -10.54 -4.83 16.69
CA TYR A 59 -9.40 -3.98 17.06
C TYR A 59 -9.76 -2.90 18.08
N ALA A 60 -10.99 -2.39 18.04
CA ALA A 60 -11.49 -1.37 18.94
C ALA A 60 -11.70 -1.90 20.37
N HIS A 61 -12.09 -3.15 20.50
CA HIS A 61 -12.32 -3.78 21.80
C HIS A 61 -11.12 -4.59 22.29
N GLY A 62 -10.43 -5.33 21.42
CA GLY A 62 -9.48 -6.34 21.85
C GLY A 62 -8.30 -5.79 22.63
N CYS A 63 -8.35 -5.86 23.95
CA CYS A 63 -7.27 -5.38 24.81
C CYS A 63 -6.99 -6.41 25.92
N TYR A 64 -5.85 -7.10 25.86
CA TYR A 64 -5.58 -8.21 26.78
C TYR A 64 -5.37 -7.71 28.22
N TYR A 65 -4.68 -6.59 28.39
CA TYR A 65 -4.41 -5.99 29.70
C TYR A 65 -5.69 -5.68 30.50
N TYR A 66 -6.75 -5.21 29.82
CA TYR A 66 -8.01 -4.80 30.47
C TYR A 66 -9.11 -5.85 30.42
N GLU A 67 -9.23 -6.58 29.31
CA GLU A 67 -10.31 -7.53 29.06
C GLU A 67 -9.85 -8.99 29.19
N GLY A 68 -8.59 -9.22 29.59
CA GLY A 68 -8.02 -10.55 29.77
C GLY A 68 -8.08 -11.40 28.50
N MET A 69 -8.43 -12.68 28.65
CA MET A 69 -8.45 -13.63 27.53
C MET A 69 -9.45 -13.25 26.43
N GLU A 70 -10.56 -12.58 26.77
CA GLU A 70 -11.53 -12.12 25.77
C GLU A 70 -10.91 -11.05 24.86
N GLY A 71 -10.18 -10.09 25.45
CA GLY A 71 -9.46 -9.06 24.70
C GLY A 71 -8.37 -9.63 23.78
N LEU A 72 -7.65 -10.66 24.23
CA LEU A 72 -6.69 -11.38 23.38
C LEU A 72 -7.40 -12.08 22.21
N VAL A 73 -8.51 -12.77 22.47
CA VAL A 73 -9.30 -13.44 21.42
C VAL A 73 -9.80 -12.42 20.40
N TYR A 74 -10.24 -11.24 20.83
CA TYR A 74 -10.64 -10.17 19.93
C TYR A 74 -9.48 -9.69 19.05
N ASN A 75 -8.29 -9.44 19.62
CA ASN A 75 -7.11 -9.12 18.79
C ASN A 75 -6.81 -10.22 17.76
N LEU A 76 -6.89 -11.49 18.15
CA LEU A 76 -6.64 -12.62 17.24
C LEU A 76 -7.69 -12.70 16.12
N ILE A 77 -8.97 -12.45 16.42
CA ILE A 77 -10.03 -12.38 15.41
C ILE A 77 -9.78 -11.19 14.48
N ALA A 78 -9.41 -10.03 15.01
CA ALA A 78 -9.11 -8.83 14.22
C ALA A 78 -7.96 -9.08 13.23
N ILE A 79 -6.87 -9.69 13.70
CA ILE A 79 -5.71 -10.07 12.89
C ILE A 79 -6.12 -11.08 11.81
N PHE A 80 -6.87 -12.12 12.18
CA PHE A 80 -7.35 -13.13 11.23
C PHE A 80 -8.21 -12.51 10.12
N LEU A 81 -9.17 -11.65 10.48
CA LEU A 81 -10.02 -10.96 9.51
C LEU A 81 -9.19 -10.07 8.57
N LEU A 82 -8.20 -9.33 9.08
CA LEU A 82 -7.38 -8.48 8.24
C LEU A 82 -6.49 -9.28 7.28
N ILE A 83 -5.90 -10.39 7.74
CA ILE A 83 -5.14 -11.31 6.88
C ILE A 83 -6.04 -11.92 5.80
N TRP A 84 -7.26 -12.32 6.14
CA TRP A 84 -8.23 -12.81 5.16
C TRP A 84 -8.56 -11.73 4.13
N ALA A 85 -8.83 -10.51 4.58
CA ALA A 85 -9.12 -9.38 3.71
C ALA A 85 -7.99 -9.15 2.69
N ASP A 86 -6.73 -9.17 3.14
CA ASP A 86 -5.53 -9.05 2.28
C ASP A 86 -5.39 -10.21 1.28
N ILE A 87 -5.65 -11.45 1.69
CA ILE A 87 -5.67 -12.61 0.78
C ILE A 87 -6.70 -12.39 -0.33
N TYR A 88 -7.87 -11.83 -0.03
CA TYR A 88 -8.93 -11.58 -1.01
C TYR A 88 -8.59 -10.41 -1.95
N ASP A 89 -7.97 -9.35 -1.44
CA ASP A 89 -7.43 -8.25 -2.25
C ASP A 89 -6.36 -8.78 -3.24
N CYS A 90 -5.48 -9.67 -2.79
CA CYS A 90 -4.56 -10.35 -3.70
C CYS A 90 -5.26 -11.30 -4.70
N THR A 91 -6.39 -11.89 -4.29
CA THR A 91 -7.17 -12.85 -5.08
C THR A 91 -7.88 -12.16 -6.24
N ASP A 92 -8.43 -10.96 -6.06
CA ASP A 92 -9.16 -10.26 -7.13
C ASP A 92 -8.25 -9.97 -8.33
N GLY A 93 -7.01 -9.57 -8.09
CA GLY A 93 -6.06 -9.21 -9.13
C GLY A 93 -5.58 -10.44 -9.88
N GLN A 94 -5.32 -11.54 -9.17
CA GLN A 94 -5.00 -12.83 -9.78
C GLN A 94 -6.20 -13.35 -10.60
N LEU A 95 -7.41 -13.27 -10.06
CA LEU A 95 -8.63 -13.67 -10.74
C LEU A 95 -8.87 -12.85 -12.01
N ALA A 96 -8.68 -11.52 -11.96
CA ALA A 96 -8.81 -10.62 -13.11
C ALA A 96 -7.80 -10.95 -14.21
N ARG A 97 -6.55 -11.26 -13.84
CA ARG A 97 -5.50 -11.70 -14.79
C ARG A 97 -5.81 -13.06 -15.40
N MET A 98 -6.23 -14.02 -14.58
CA MET A 98 -6.55 -15.39 -15.03
C MET A 98 -7.78 -15.45 -15.94
N THR A 99 -8.79 -14.61 -15.69
CA THR A 99 -10.07 -14.63 -16.43
C THR A 99 -10.16 -13.59 -17.54
N GLY A 100 -9.16 -12.69 -17.65
CA GLY A 100 -9.19 -11.56 -18.59
C GLY A 100 -10.22 -10.46 -18.24
N LYS A 101 -10.87 -10.54 -17.07
CA LYS A 101 -11.94 -9.62 -16.63
C LYS A 101 -11.39 -8.35 -15.97
N LYS A 102 -10.55 -7.59 -16.68
CA LYS A 102 -10.11 -6.26 -16.21
C LYS A 102 -11.22 -5.23 -16.47
N SER A 103 -11.56 -4.40 -15.48
CA SER A 103 -12.61 -3.39 -15.61
C SER A 103 -12.20 -2.04 -15.01
N GLN A 104 -12.78 -0.94 -15.52
CA GLN A 104 -12.59 0.39 -14.93
C GLN A 104 -13.06 0.43 -13.48
N MET A 105 -14.22 -0.17 -13.19
CA MET A 105 -14.75 -0.25 -11.83
C MET A 105 -13.82 -1.01 -10.89
N GLY A 106 -13.21 -2.11 -11.35
CA GLY A 106 -12.19 -2.84 -10.58
C GLY A 106 -11.04 -1.92 -10.19
N ARG A 107 -10.47 -1.16 -11.14
CA ARG A 107 -9.39 -0.20 -10.83
C ARG A 107 -9.79 0.87 -9.80
N ILE A 108 -11.05 1.31 -9.80
CA ILE A 108 -11.57 2.25 -8.79
C ILE A 108 -11.69 1.58 -7.42
N LEU A 109 -12.22 0.35 -7.39
CA LEU A 109 -12.40 -0.42 -6.17
C LEU A 109 -11.06 -0.79 -5.54
N ASP A 110 -10.11 -1.33 -6.32
CA ASP A 110 -8.76 -1.67 -5.86
C ASP A 110 -8.06 -0.44 -5.25
N GLY A 111 -8.19 0.73 -5.89
CA GLY A 111 -7.63 1.98 -5.38
C GLY A 111 -8.31 2.51 -4.11
N ALA A 112 -9.56 2.12 -3.85
CA ALA A 112 -10.31 2.50 -2.66
C ALA A 112 -10.18 1.49 -1.51
N ALA A 113 -9.96 0.21 -1.81
CA ALA A 113 -10.05 -0.91 -0.88
C ALA A 113 -9.25 -0.69 0.40
N GLY A 114 -7.99 -0.28 0.24
CA GLY A 114 -7.12 0.05 1.37
C GLY A 114 -7.71 1.09 2.31
N PHE A 115 -8.27 2.19 1.77
CA PHE A 115 -8.87 3.23 2.61
C PHE A 115 -10.14 2.76 3.33
N VAL A 116 -10.91 1.86 2.70
CA VAL A 116 -12.19 1.38 3.27
C VAL A 116 -11.99 0.62 4.57
N TRP A 117 -10.92 -0.15 4.73
CA TRP A 117 -10.63 -0.81 6.01
C TRP A 117 -9.66 -0.02 6.91
N PHE A 118 -8.70 0.75 6.38
CA PHE A 118 -7.68 1.38 7.23
C PHE A 118 -8.24 2.54 8.05
N VAL A 119 -9.12 3.36 7.44
CA VAL A 119 -9.76 4.49 8.13
C VAL A 119 -10.58 4.01 9.33
N PRO A 120 -11.54 3.07 9.20
CA PRO A 120 -12.29 2.62 10.37
C PRO A 120 -11.41 1.92 11.38
N ILE A 121 -10.41 1.11 10.98
CA ILE A 121 -9.47 0.49 11.94
C ILE A 121 -8.77 1.57 12.77
N TYR A 122 -8.22 2.61 12.14
CA TYR A 122 -7.52 3.69 12.85
C TYR A 122 -8.44 4.43 13.82
N LEU A 123 -9.69 4.71 13.40
CA LEU A 123 -10.70 5.28 14.30
C LEU A 123 -11.05 4.34 15.45
N GLY A 124 -11.11 3.03 15.18
CA GLY A 124 -11.29 1.99 16.19
C GLY A 124 -10.16 1.98 17.22
N LEU A 125 -8.91 2.20 16.82
CA LEU A 125 -7.78 2.31 17.75
C LEU A 125 -7.81 3.60 18.57
N VAL A 126 -8.24 4.72 17.99
CA VAL A 126 -8.46 5.97 18.74
C VAL A 126 -9.54 5.75 19.78
N TYR A 127 -10.63 5.05 19.42
CA TYR A 127 -11.67 4.65 20.36
C TYR A 127 -11.14 3.68 21.43
N ARG A 128 -10.30 2.70 21.06
CA ARG A 128 -9.66 1.81 22.01
C ARG A 128 -8.84 2.58 23.04
N PHE A 129 -8.01 3.52 22.58
CA PHE A 129 -7.22 4.39 23.45
C PHE A 129 -8.10 5.22 24.38
N TYR A 130 -9.19 5.81 23.87
CA TYR A 130 -10.14 6.57 24.69
C TYR A 130 -10.66 5.74 25.88
N ASN A 131 -10.94 4.45 25.68
CA ASN A 131 -11.41 3.56 26.74
C ASN A 131 -10.27 2.99 27.60
N TYR A 132 -9.09 2.78 27.02
CA TYR A 132 -7.98 2.01 27.59
C TYR A 132 -6.64 2.75 27.36
N HIS A 133 -6.22 3.58 28.33
CA HIS A 133 -5.04 4.45 28.22
C HIS A 133 -4.14 4.52 29.48
N ASP A 134 -4.37 3.69 30.49
CA ASP A 134 -3.57 3.76 31.74
C ASP A 134 -2.11 3.40 31.51
N ILE A 135 -1.80 2.55 30.54
CA ILE A 135 -0.42 2.18 30.19
C ILE A 135 0.33 3.44 29.72
N GLU A 136 -0.24 4.15 28.75
CA GLU A 136 0.35 5.36 28.21
C GLU A 136 0.41 6.49 29.24
N PHE A 137 -0.64 6.65 30.05
CA PHE A 137 -0.68 7.68 31.10
C PHE A 137 0.36 7.41 32.18
N SER A 138 0.54 6.14 32.57
CA SER A 138 1.58 5.72 33.51
C SER A 138 2.98 6.00 32.98
N TRP A 139 3.24 5.73 31.69
CA TRP A 139 4.54 6.02 31.08
C TRP A 139 4.86 7.51 30.95
N LEU A 140 3.83 8.34 30.75
CA LEU A 140 3.95 9.77 30.56
C LEU A 140 3.76 10.58 31.84
N ASP A 141 3.52 9.91 32.98
CA ASP A 141 3.22 10.53 34.28
C ASP A 141 2.05 11.53 34.18
N ILE A 142 0.98 11.12 33.49
CA ILE A 142 -0.25 11.92 33.29
C ILE A 142 -1.34 11.42 34.24
N ASP A 143 -1.93 12.35 35.00
CA ASP A 143 -3.09 12.03 35.84
C ASP A 143 -4.27 11.55 34.99
N ASN A 144 -4.86 10.39 35.33
CA ASN A 144 -6.06 9.89 34.67
C ASN A 144 -7.31 10.67 35.12
N THR A 145 -7.49 11.84 34.50
CA THR A 145 -8.67 12.70 34.63
C THR A 145 -9.40 12.78 33.30
N MET A 146 -10.71 13.01 33.34
CA MET A 146 -11.54 13.10 32.14
C MET A 146 -11.02 14.15 31.13
N ASP A 147 -10.55 15.30 31.63
CA ASP A 147 -9.98 16.36 30.79
C ASP A 147 -8.69 15.89 30.08
N ASN A 148 -7.80 15.21 30.81
CA ASN A 148 -6.58 14.64 30.23
C ASN A 148 -6.89 13.54 29.21
N THR A 149 -7.87 12.67 29.48
CA THR A 149 -8.33 11.64 28.53
C THR A 149 -8.82 12.27 27.23
N TYR A 150 -9.63 13.33 27.28
CA TYR A 150 -10.09 14.01 26.08
C TYR A 150 -8.96 14.66 25.29
N ILE A 151 -8.03 15.35 25.97
CA ILE A 151 -6.88 15.99 25.34
C ILE A 151 -5.99 14.93 24.69
N ALA A 152 -5.61 13.88 25.42
CA ALA A 152 -4.77 12.79 24.92
C ALA A 152 -5.43 12.07 23.75
N THR A 153 -6.73 11.77 23.83
CA THR A 153 -7.49 11.18 22.72
C THR A 153 -7.48 12.08 21.49
N GLY A 154 -7.61 13.39 21.67
CA GLY A 154 -7.49 14.37 20.59
C GLY A 154 -6.10 14.35 19.93
N VAL A 155 -5.04 14.24 20.73
CA VAL A 155 -3.66 14.08 20.22
C VAL A 155 -3.52 12.77 19.44
N VAL A 156 -3.99 11.65 19.98
CA VAL A 156 -3.94 10.34 19.32
C VAL A 156 -4.75 10.35 18.01
N PHE A 157 -5.89 11.04 17.97
CA PHE A 157 -6.66 11.24 16.75
C PHE A 157 -5.87 12.01 15.68
N VAL A 158 -5.19 13.10 16.07
CA VAL A 158 -4.31 13.85 15.15
C VAL A 158 -3.14 12.99 14.68
N LEU A 159 -2.53 12.20 15.55
CA LEU A 159 -1.48 11.24 15.19
C LEU A 159 -1.99 10.20 14.20
N ALA A 160 -3.21 9.68 14.39
CA ALA A 160 -3.85 8.74 13.46
C ALA A 160 -4.06 9.38 12.08
N LEU A 161 -4.49 10.64 12.01
CA LEU A 161 -4.66 11.38 10.75
C LEU A 161 -3.32 11.61 10.04
N ILE A 162 -2.27 12.02 10.76
CA ILE A 162 -0.93 12.22 10.20
C ILE A 162 -0.37 10.87 9.73
N SER A 163 -0.45 9.85 10.56
CA SER A 163 0.01 8.49 10.27
C SER A 163 -0.66 7.94 9.00
N GLY A 164 -2.00 8.02 8.90
CA GLY A 164 -2.74 7.50 7.75
C GLY A 164 -2.54 8.31 6.46
N PHE A 165 -2.81 9.62 6.50
CA PHE A 165 -2.85 10.43 5.27
C PHE A 165 -1.48 10.94 4.82
N LEU A 166 -0.60 11.28 5.76
CA LEU A 166 0.73 11.83 5.44
C LEU A 166 1.81 10.75 5.42
N GLY A 167 1.75 9.80 6.37
CA GLY A 167 2.65 8.64 6.44
C GLY A 167 2.26 7.60 5.39
N MET A 168 1.38 6.68 5.75
CA MET A 168 0.99 5.50 4.99
C MET A 168 0.70 5.81 3.51
N GLY A 169 -0.22 6.74 3.23
CA GLY A 169 -0.59 7.05 1.85
C GLY A 169 0.53 7.70 1.02
N GLY A 170 1.46 8.43 1.66
CA GLY A 170 2.62 9.01 0.99
C GLY A 170 3.70 7.97 0.69
N GLN A 171 3.96 7.10 1.65
CA GLN A 171 5.00 6.07 1.61
C GLN A 171 4.63 4.95 0.62
N GLN A 172 3.40 4.43 0.67
CA GLN A 172 2.90 3.42 -0.29
C GLN A 172 2.93 3.94 -1.72
N ARG A 173 2.51 5.19 -1.92
CA ARG A 173 2.54 5.82 -3.25
C ARG A 173 3.95 5.80 -3.87
N LEU A 174 4.97 6.05 -3.06
CA LEU A 174 6.35 6.05 -3.53
C LEU A 174 6.85 4.62 -3.77
N ALA A 175 6.49 3.69 -2.89
CA ALA A 175 6.82 2.28 -3.03
C ALA A 175 6.23 1.66 -4.31
N ASP A 176 4.96 1.95 -4.59
CA ASP A 176 4.29 1.55 -5.84
C ASP A 176 5.01 2.13 -7.05
N TYR A 177 5.42 3.40 -6.98
CA TYR A 177 6.13 4.05 -8.08
C TYR A 177 7.45 3.35 -8.40
N TYR A 178 8.25 2.99 -7.39
CA TYR A 178 9.51 2.30 -7.61
C TYR A 178 9.32 0.87 -8.17
N ILE A 179 8.27 0.18 -7.76
CA ILE A 179 7.89 -1.12 -8.37
C ILE A 179 7.58 -0.91 -9.85
N GLN A 180 6.77 0.09 -10.20
CA GLN A 180 6.42 0.35 -11.60
C GLN A 180 7.61 0.81 -12.43
N ILE A 181 8.53 1.61 -11.88
CA ILE A 181 9.79 1.97 -12.52
C ILE A 181 10.63 0.72 -12.80
N HIS A 182 10.79 -0.14 -11.79
CA HIS A 182 11.55 -1.38 -11.95
C HIS A 182 10.93 -2.28 -13.04
N LEU A 183 9.61 -2.44 -13.04
CA LEU A 183 8.87 -3.20 -14.06
C LEU A 183 9.01 -2.57 -15.46
N PHE A 184 9.03 -1.25 -15.55
CA PHE A 184 9.17 -0.52 -16.81
C PHE A 184 10.51 -0.82 -17.49
N PHE A 185 11.61 -0.87 -16.73
CA PHE A 185 12.92 -1.24 -17.27
C PHE A 185 13.11 -2.75 -17.46
N LEU A 186 12.42 -3.58 -16.66
CA LEU A 186 12.51 -5.04 -16.78
C LEU A 186 11.67 -5.60 -17.95
N LYS A 187 10.42 -5.13 -18.10
CA LYS A 187 9.42 -5.69 -19.03
C LYS A 187 9.07 -4.75 -20.19
N GLY A 188 9.60 -3.54 -20.19
CA GLY A 188 9.24 -2.49 -21.13
C GLY A 188 7.90 -1.81 -20.81
N GLU A 189 7.52 -0.85 -21.63
CA GLU A 189 6.37 0.05 -21.40
C GLU A 189 5.05 -0.73 -21.20
N LYS A 190 4.79 -1.75 -22.03
CA LYS A 190 3.57 -2.57 -21.96
C LYS A 190 3.52 -3.50 -20.73
N GLY A 191 4.67 -3.74 -20.09
CA GLY A 191 4.79 -4.63 -18.94
C GLY A 191 4.70 -3.92 -17.59
N SER A 192 4.53 -2.59 -17.60
CA SER A 192 4.42 -1.76 -16.39
C SER A 192 3.18 -0.88 -16.44
N GLU A 193 2.69 -0.48 -15.27
CA GLU A 193 1.62 0.50 -15.10
C GLU A 193 2.24 1.87 -14.73
N LEU A 194 3.44 2.18 -15.26
CA LEU A 194 4.13 3.44 -15.03
C LEU A 194 3.47 4.56 -15.82
N ASP A 195 2.48 5.19 -15.21
CA ASP A 195 1.75 6.34 -15.73
C ASP A 195 2.50 7.68 -15.44
N ASN A 196 2.32 8.69 -16.29
CA ASN A 196 2.75 10.06 -16.00
C ASN A 196 1.56 11.03 -15.87
N SER A 197 1.77 12.10 -15.10
CA SER A 197 0.70 13.05 -14.77
C SER A 197 0.15 13.79 -15.98
N ALA A 198 0.96 14.01 -17.02
CA ALA A 198 0.53 14.65 -18.26
C ALA A 198 -0.46 13.77 -19.05
N GLN A 199 -0.19 12.46 -19.16
CA GLN A 199 -1.08 11.49 -19.79
C GLN A 199 -2.38 11.35 -19.01
N GLN A 200 -2.31 11.27 -17.68
CA GLN A 200 -3.49 11.18 -16.82
C GLN A 200 -4.34 12.45 -16.86
N GLN A 201 -3.70 13.63 -16.94
CA GLN A 201 -4.39 14.91 -17.09
C GLN A 201 -5.14 14.97 -18.42
N LYS A 202 -4.48 14.56 -19.52
CA LYS A 202 -5.11 14.48 -20.84
C LYS A 202 -6.34 13.55 -20.82
N LEU A 203 -6.21 12.37 -20.22
CA LEU A 203 -7.33 11.43 -20.09
C LEU A 203 -8.50 12.02 -19.27
N TYR A 204 -8.21 12.77 -18.20
CA TYR A 204 -9.22 13.48 -17.42
C TYR A 204 -9.94 14.57 -18.23
N ASP A 205 -9.18 15.33 -19.03
CA ASP A 205 -9.70 16.42 -19.85
C ASP A 205 -10.59 15.89 -21.00
N GLU A 206 -10.20 14.78 -21.62
CA GLU A 206 -10.95 14.10 -22.69
C GLU A 206 -12.20 13.36 -22.20
N THR A 207 -12.25 12.94 -20.93
CA THR A 207 -13.38 12.19 -20.37
C THR A 207 -14.57 13.13 -20.08
N PRO A 208 -15.77 12.94 -20.66
CA PRO A 208 -16.93 13.78 -20.38
C PRO A 208 -17.54 13.50 -19.01
N TRP A 209 -18.06 14.54 -18.34
CA TRP A 209 -18.70 14.40 -17.02
C TRP A 209 -20.00 13.58 -17.06
N LYS A 210 -20.81 13.75 -18.10
CA LYS A 210 -22.08 13.04 -18.26
C LYS A 210 -21.81 11.54 -18.45
N GLY A 211 -22.29 10.72 -17.52
CA GLY A 211 -22.14 9.25 -17.55
C GLY A 211 -20.83 8.70 -16.94
N ASN A 212 -19.86 9.55 -16.59
CA ASN A 212 -18.56 9.11 -16.05
C ASN A 212 -18.19 9.76 -14.71
N LEU A 213 -19.16 10.21 -13.91
CA LEU A 213 -18.91 10.98 -12.68
C LEU A 213 -17.86 10.33 -11.77
N ILE A 214 -18.08 9.06 -11.41
CA ILE A 214 -17.19 8.32 -10.49
C ILE A 214 -15.79 8.14 -11.11
N TRP A 215 -15.73 7.76 -12.37
CA TRP A 215 -14.47 7.61 -13.11
C TRP A 215 -13.71 8.93 -13.22
N LYS A 216 -14.41 10.05 -13.43
CA LYS A 216 -13.79 11.37 -13.55
C LYS A 216 -13.23 11.86 -12.22
N TYR A 217 -13.90 11.57 -11.09
CA TYR A 217 -13.33 11.80 -9.77
C TYR A 217 -12.10 10.92 -9.51
N PHE A 218 -12.15 9.64 -9.89
CA PHE A 218 -11.00 8.76 -9.81
C PHE A 218 -9.80 9.32 -10.59
N LEU A 219 -10.01 9.70 -11.86
CA LEU A 219 -8.96 10.31 -12.69
C LEU A 219 -8.40 11.59 -12.06
N LYS A 220 -9.26 12.47 -11.52
CA LYS A 220 -8.82 13.68 -10.82
C LYS A 220 -7.90 13.37 -9.64
N SER A 221 -8.28 12.38 -8.82
CA SER A 221 -7.46 11.92 -7.70
C SER A 221 -6.15 11.28 -8.19
N TYR A 222 -6.22 10.49 -9.27
CA TYR A 222 -5.07 9.79 -9.83
C TYR A 222 -4.05 10.73 -10.49
N VAL A 223 -4.49 11.83 -11.10
CA VAL A 223 -3.61 12.93 -11.54
C VAL A 223 -2.88 13.54 -10.34
N GLY A 224 -3.57 13.80 -9.24
CA GLY A 224 -2.94 14.31 -8.01
C GLY A 224 -1.94 13.32 -7.42
N TYR A 225 -2.25 12.03 -7.47
CA TYR A 225 -1.37 10.95 -7.03
C TYR A 225 -0.09 10.89 -7.87
N THR A 226 -0.20 10.82 -9.19
CA THR A 226 0.96 10.77 -10.12
C THR A 226 1.84 12.04 -10.03
N LYS A 227 1.24 13.24 -9.94
CA LYS A 227 2.01 14.49 -9.72
C LYS A 227 2.86 14.44 -8.46
N LYS A 228 2.36 13.85 -7.38
CA LYS A 228 3.11 13.73 -6.13
C LYS A 228 4.21 12.67 -6.21
N GLN A 229 4.07 11.62 -7.04
CA GLN A 229 5.14 10.66 -7.34
C GLN A 229 6.28 11.35 -8.09
N GLU A 230 5.96 12.09 -9.15
CA GLU A 230 6.93 12.81 -9.97
C GLU A 230 7.66 13.88 -9.16
N LYS A 231 6.93 14.64 -8.33
CA LYS A 231 7.52 15.65 -7.43
C LYS A 231 8.48 15.04 -6.40
N ALA A 232 8.22 13.82 -5.95
CA ALA A 232 9.07 13.13 -4.97
C ALA A 232 10.33 12.51 -5.60
N THR A 233 10.42 12.45 -6.93
CA THR A 233 11.49 11.77 -7.69
C THR A 233 12.11 12.65 -8.80
N PRO A 234 12.58 13.87 -8.49
CA PRO A 234 13.04 14.85 -9.50
C PRO A 234 14.21 14.38 -10.37
N GLU A 235 15.20 13.66 -9.82
CA GLU A 235 16.35 13.13 -10.55
C GLU A 235 15.93 12.00 -11.48
N PHE A 236 14.98 11.16 -11.06
CA PHE A 236 14.37 10.20 -11.97
C PHE A 236 13.65 10.88 -13.15
N GLN A 237 12.90 11.95 -12.91
CA GLN A 237 12.25 12.70 -14.00
C GLN A 237 13.29 13.27 -14.99
N LYS A 238 14.42 13.78 -14.49
CA LYS A 238 15.54 14.26 -15.33
C LYS A 238 16.16 13.12 -16.14
N LEU A 239 16.39 11.96 -15.52
CA LEU A 239 16.91 10.77 -16.19
C LEU A 239 15.97 10.35 -17.32
N MET A 240 14.67 10.25 -17.06
CA MET A 240 13.66 9.89 -18.05
C MET A 240 13.60 10.89 -19.21
N GLY A 241 13.70 12.20 -18.92
CA GLY A 241 13.80 13.25 -19.94
C GLY A 241 14.99 13.03 -20.86
N LYS A 242 16.20 12.85 -20.30
CA LYS A 242 17.42 12.59 -21.08
C LYS A 242 17.33 11.32 -21.92
N LEU A 243 16.80 10.24 -21.35
CA LEU A 243 16.61 8.97 -22.07
C LEU A 243 15.66 9.14 -23.25
N LYS A 244 14.57 9.89 -23.06
CA LYS A 244 13.61 10.20 -24.12
C LYS A 244 14.21 11.07 -25.21
N ASP A 245 14.98 12.10 -24.85
CA ASP A 245 15.63 12.99 -25.82
C ASP A 245 16.69 12.26 -26.65
N LYS A 246 17.45 11.33 -26.02
CA LYS A 246 18.55 10.61 -26.67
C LYS A 246 18.09 9.39 -27.48
N TYR A 247 17.10 8.64 -26.98
CA TYR A 247 16.71 7.34 -27.56
C TYR A 247 15.25 7.28 -28.02
N GLY A 248 14.39 8.22 -27.64
CA GLY A 248 12.99 8.30 -28.03
C GLY A 248 12.07 7.31 -27.30
N SER A 249 12.41 6.02 -27.28
CA SER A 249 11.63 4.96 -26.62
C SER A 249 12.49 4.04 -25.76
N VAL A 250 11.86 3.37 -24.79
CA VAL A 250 12.53 2.43 -23.86
C VAL A 250 13.24 1.31 -24.60
N ASP A 251 12.61 0.79 -25.65
CA ASP A 251 13.14 -0.32 -26.44
C ASP A 251 14.47 0.04 -27.13
N LYS A 252 14.70 1.33 -27.37
CA LYS A 252 15.91 1.87 -28.00
C LYS A 252 17.02 2.23 -26.99
N ILE A 253 16.73 2.16 -25.69
CA ILE A 253 17.75 2.38 -24.65
C ILE A 253 18.79 1.24 -24.72
N PRO A 254 20.10 1.54 -24.75
CA PRO A 254 21.15 0.53 -24.73
C PRO A 254 20.99 -0.45 -23.56
N ALA A 255 21.28 -1.73 -23.82
CA ALA A 255 21.18 -2.78 -22.80
C ALA A 255 22.02 -2.44 -21.55
N GLU A 256 23.21 -1.87 -21.73
CA GLU A 256 24.10 -1.48 -20.62
C GLU A 256 23.42 -0.51 -19.64
N VAL A 257 22.75 0.52 -20.15
CA VAL A 257 22.04 1.52 -19.33
C VAL A 257 20.83 0.89 -18.64
N ARG A 258 20.09 0.03 -19.36
CA ARG A 258 18.93 -0.67 -18.81
C ARG A 258 19.33 -1.62 -17.67
N GLU A 259 20.41 -2.38 -17.85
CA GLU A 259 20.97 -3.27 -16.84
C GLU A 259 21.55 -2.51 -15.65
N GLU A 260 22.15 -1.33 -15.86
CA GLU A 260 22.60 -0.48 -14.76
C GLU A 260 21.41 0.01 -13.91
N ILE A 261 20.33 0.47 -14.54
CA ILE A 261 19.10 0.89 -13.84
C ILE A 261 18.46 -0.30 -13.13
N HIS A 262 18.32 -1.46 -13.80
CA HIS A 262 17.74 -2.67 -13.23
C HIS A 262 18.52 -3.12 -11.98
N ARG A 263 19.85 -3.24 -12.06
CA ARG A 263 20.69 -3.64 -10.93
C ARG A 263 20.56 -2.72 -9.71
N ASN A 264 20.57 -1.41 -9.93
CA ASN A 264 20.43 -0.44 -8.84
C ASN A 264 19.00 -0.44 -8.25
N SER A 265 17.98 -0.56 -9.09
CA SER A 265 16.58 -0.64 -8.64
C SER A 265 16.31 -1.93 -7.85
N LEU A 266 16.84 -3.08 -8.28
CA LEU A 266 16.71 -4.37 -7.62
C LEU A 266 17.30 -4.34 -6.19
N ALA A 267 18.43 -3.67 -6.00
CA ALA A 267 19.03 -3.51 -4.67
C ALA A 267 18.13 -2.72 -3.69
N ILE A 268 17.24 -1.89 -4.21
CA ILE A 268 16.28 -1.10 -3.42
C ILE A 268 14.97 -1.87 -3.21
N MET A 269 14.59 -2.79 -4.11
CA MET A 269 13.34 -3.57 -4.00
C MET A 269 13.20 -4.30 -2.67
N LYS A 270 14.30 -4.83 -2.11
CA LYS A 270 14.29 -5.46 -0.77
C LYS A 270 13.79 -4.51 0.32
N TRP A 271 14.22 -3.25 0.30
CA TRP A 271 13.81 -2.24 1.27
C TRP A 271 12.41 -1.72 0.96
N ASN A 272 12.10 -1.60 -0.33
CA ASN A 272 10.78 -1.19 -0.80
C ASN A 272 9.68 -2.15 -0.36
N GLY A 273 9.99 -3.46 -0.36
CA GLY A 273 9.10 -4.48 0.18
C GLY A 273 8.71 -4.26 1.64
N LEU A 274 9.61 -3.73 2.47
CA LEU A 274 9.27 -3.37 3.85
C LEU A 274 8.25 -2.22 3.94
N LEU A 275 8.11 -1.38 2.91
CA LEU A 275 7.07 -0.33 2.86
C LEU A 275 5.68 -0.87 2.49
N THR A 276 5.57 -2.14 2.07
CA THR A 276 4.31 -2.74 1.67
C THR A 276 3.48 -3.17 2.89
N PHE A 277 2.28 -3.67 2.61
CA PHE A 277 1.29 -4.01 3.62
C PHE A 277 1.80 -5.04 4.64
N ASN A 278 2.53 -6.07 4.22
CA ASN A 278 2.88 -7.20 5.09
C ASN A 278 3.73 -6.83 6.31
N PHE A 279 4.85 -6.13 6.08
CA PHE A 279 5.74 -5.74 7.18
C PHE A 279 5.04 -4.74 8.12
N ARG A 280 4.32 -3.78 7.54
CA ARG A 280 3.55 -2.79 8.30
C ARG A 280 2.46 -3.44 9.15
N SER A 281 1.68 -4.34 8.56
CA SER A 281 0.63 -5.08 9.26
C SER A 281 1.21 -5.98 10.35
N GLY A 282 2.37 -6.62 10.11
CA GLY A 282 3.08 -7.38 11.15
C GLY A 282 3.43 -6.52 12.37
N MET A 283 4.02 -5.34 12.16
CA MET A 283 4.31 -4.40 13.26
C MET A 283 3.05 -3.90 13.95
N PHE A 284 2.02 -3.58 13.16
CA PHE A 284 0.71 -3.20 13.67
C PHE A 284 0.10 -4.29 14.58
N PHE A 285 0.15 -5.56 14.17
CA PHE A 285 -0.33 -6.69 14.96
C PHE A 285 0.44 -6.81 16.27
N ILE A 286 1.76 -6.65 16.23
CA ILE A 286 2.61 -6.68 17.43
C ILE A 286 2.17 -5.57 18.40
N PHE A 287 1.99 -4.33 17.94
CA PHE A 287 1.56 -3.23 18.82
C PHE A 287 0.16 -3.45 19.42
N CYS A 288 -0.78 -4.01 18.64
CA CYS A 288 -2.11 -4.35 19.16
C CYS A 288 -2.07 -5.47 20.19
N LEU A 289 -1.25 -6.51 19.99
CA LEU A 289 -1.08 -7.64 20.92
C LEU A 289 -0.32 -7.26 22.19
N LEU A 290 0.54 -6.23 22.12
CA LEU A 290 1.22 -5.64 23.28
C LEU A 290 0.35 -4.59 24.01
N ASP A 291 -0.91 -4.41 23.59
CA ASP A 291 -1.85 -3.43 24.14
C ASP A 291 -1.36 -1.96 24.07
N ILE A 292 -0.51 -1.65 23.10
CA ILE A 292 0.02 -0.30 22.87
C ILE A 292 -0.20 0.15 21.42
N PRO A 293 -1.45 0.13 20.91
CA PRO A 293 -1.74 0.42 19.51
C PRO A 293 -1.31 1.84 19.08
N VAL A 294 -1.19 2.80 20.01
CA VAL A 294 -0.71 4.16 19.71
C VAL A 294 0.73 4.15 19.20
N ALA A 295 1.56 3.20 19.65
CA ALA A 295 2.93 3.06 19.17
C ALA A 295 3.00 2.78 17.66
N ASN A 296 1.96 2.20 17.08
CA ASN A 296 1.86 2.00 15.63
C ASN A 296 1.84 3.35 14.87
N PHE A 297 1.14 4.37 15.40
CA PHE A 297 1.11 5.68 14.75
C PHE A 297 2.48 6.34 14.76
N LEU A 298 3.21 6.23 15.88
CA LEU A 298 4.58 6.76 15.98
C LEU A 298 5.55 5.98 15.07
N PHE A 299 5.43 4.65 15.02
CA PHE A 299 6.22 3.81 14.13
C PHE A 299 5.99 4.17 12.65
N GLU A 300 4.74 4.38 12.25
CA GLU A 300 4.38 4.76 10.89
C GLU A 300 4.90 6.16 10.53
N ILE A 301 4.81 7.12 11.45
CA ILE A 301 5.28 8.49 11.24
C ILE A 301 6.81 8.55 11.20
N ILE A 302 7.49 7.87 12.11
CA ILE A 302 8.95 7.99 12.29
C ILE A 302 9.68 6.88 11.53
N GLY A 303 9.44 5.62 11.90
CA GLY A 303 10.16 4.47 11.36
C GLY A 303 9.96 4.32 9.86
N MET A 304 8.71 4.32 9.39
CA MET A 304 8.42 4.14 7.98
C MET A 304 8.81 5.36 7.14
N SER A 305 8.77 6.57 7.70
CA SER A 305 9.25 7.78 7.00
C SER A 305 10.77 7.78 6.86
N LEU A 306 11.52 7.33 7.87
CA LEU A 306 12.98 7.17 7.78
C LEU A 306 13.37 6.15 6.71
N LEU A 307 12.67 5.02 6.68
CA LEU A 307 12.86 4.00 5.63
C LEU A 307 12.54 4.56 4.23
N THR A 308 11.42 5.26 4.10
CA THR A 308 11.03 5.93 2.84
C THR A 308 12.07 6.95 2.39
N TYR A 309 12.59 7.76 3.30
CA TYR A 309 13.66 8.72 3.02
C TYR A 309 14.93 8.02 2.53
N TYR A 310 15.35 6.93 3.20
CA TYR A 310 16.51 6.14 2.80
C TYR A 310 16.36 5.55 1.39
N ILE A 311 15.21 4.95 1.09
CA ILE A 311 14.88 4.37 -0.22
C ILE A 311 14.89 5.46 -1.29
N ASN A 312 14.22 6.60 -1.04
CA ASN A 312 14.18 7.70 -1.99
C ASN A 312 15.57 8.28 -2.26
N HIS A 313 16.35 8.51 -1.20
CA HIS A 313 17.71 9.01 -1.33
C HIS A 313 18.58 8.07 -2.18
N ARG A 314 18.51 6.76 -1.93
CA ARG A 314 19.22 5.74 -2.73
C ARG A 314 18.77 5.75 -4.19
N HIS A 315 17.46 5.85 -4.42
CA HIS A 315 16.89 5.89 -5.76
C HIS A 315 17.39 7.10 -6.56
N GLU A 316 17.21 8.28 -6.00
CA GLU A 316 17.58 9.54 -6.65
C GLU A 316 19.09 9.66 -6.85
N ALA A 317 19.91 9.11 -5.94
CA ALA A 317 21.36 9.12 -6.07
C ALA A 317 21.84 8.33 -7.29
N PHE A 318 21.32 7.11 -7.52
CA PHE A 318 21.71 6.35 -8.71
C PHE A 318 21.13 6.97 -9.99
N CYS A 319 19.89 7.47 -9.95
CA CYS A 319 19.28 8.14 -11.10
C CYS A 319 20.11 9.35 -11.55
N LYS A 320 20.57 10.17 -10.59
CA LYS A 320 21.44 11.32 -10.86
C LYS A 320 22.77 10.89 -11.48
N LYS A 321 23.41 9.84 -10.95
CA LYS A 321 24.69 9.32 -11.48
C LYS A 321 24.54 8.86 -12.92
N ILE A 322 23.51 8.05 -13.22
CA ILE A 322 23.25 7.56 -14.58
C ILE A 322 22.94 8.75 -15.50
N ALA A 323 22.10 9.69 -15.06
CA ALA A 323 21.77 10.88 -15.84
C ALA A 323 22.99 11.75 -16.17
N GLN A 324 24.01 11.80 -15.30
CA GLN A 324 25.27 12.53 -15.57
C GLN A 324 26.17 11.82 -16.59
N ASN A 325 26.07 10.49 -16.69
CA ASN A 325 26.87 9.67 -17.59
C ASN A 325 26.22 9.47 -18.97
N LEU A 326 24.95 9.86 -19.13
CA LEU A 326 24.21 9.89 -20.39
C LEU A 326 24.48 11.16 -21.19
#